data_AF-D9VTD1-F1
#
_entry.id   AF-D9VTD1-F1
#
_cell.length_a   1.000
_cell.length_b   1.000
_cell.length_c   1.000
_cell.angle_alpha   90.00
_cell.angle_beta   90.00
_cell.angle_gamma   90.00
#
_symmetry.space_group_name_H-M   'P 1'
#
loop_
_entity.id
_entity.type
_entity.pdbx_description
1 polymer ?
#
loop_
_entity_poly.entity_id
_entity_poly.type
_entity_poly.pdbx_seq_one_letter_code
_entity_poly.pdbx_strand_id
1 'polypeptide(L)'
;MTACGSDSKPADTKKPDTAASAPTAAAPAATPSAGGGAPAAGSLDGGWISMQTPGKGVVLTVKGQKAFVVEAATGLTCEGTASGSALDLKCPAGATRSKGKVDSVDATTLKVTWEGAGQDTFQKSEPGKLPSLPALPKS
;
A
#
# COMPACT_ATOMS: atom_id res chain seq x y z
N MET A 1 24.60 37.36 15.30
CA MET A 1 25.24 37.46 16.63
C MET A 1 26.67 36.94 16.52
N THR A 2 27.51 37.23 17.50
CA THR A 2 28.98 37.03 17.45
C THR A 2 29.39 35.55 17.43
N ALA A 3 30.51 35.23 16.79
CA ALA A 3 31.17 33.94 16.90
C ALA A 3 32.34 34.01 17.90
N CYS A 4 32.46 33.00 18.77
CA CYS A 4 33.59 32.74 19.67
C CYS A 4 33.41 31.31 20.25
N GLY A 5 34.40 30.46 20.47
CA GLY A 5 35.82 30.53 20.07
C GLY A 5 36.75 29.86 21.10
N SER A 6 37.46 28.80 20.70
CA SER A 6 38.63 28.21 21.40
C SER A 6 38.39 27.55 22.78
N ASP A 7 39.22 26.64 23.30
CA ASP A 7 40.21 25.69 22.72
C ASP A 7 40.62 24.66 23.82
N SER A 8 41.50 23.70 23.49
CA SER A 8 42.55 23.08 24.33
C SER A 8 42.35 21.65 24.84
N LYS A 9 43.39 20.84 24.59
CA LYS A 9 43.60 19.43 24.95
C LYS A 9 44.75 19.33 25.98
N PRO A 10 44.85 18.26 26.79
CA PRO A 10 45.90 17.25 26.53
C PRO A 10 45.35 15.80 26.71
N ALA A 11 45.72 14.77 25.95
CA ALA A 11 47.00 14.28 25.39
C ALA A 11 47.63 13.16 26.25
N ASP A 12 48.01 11.99 25.70
CA ASP A 12 47.57 11.38 24.43
C ASP A 12 47.44 9.83 24.53
N THR A 13 48.41 8.90 24.39
CA THR A 13 49.75 8.87 23.77
C THR A 13 50.19 7.41 23.51
N LYS A 14 50.17 6.93 22.24
CA LYS A 14 51.19 6.01 21.66
C LYS A 14 51.01 5.76 20.14
N LYS A 15 52.04 6.12 19.38
CA LYS A 15 52.37 5.68 17.99
C LYS A 15 53.13 4.30 18.10
N PRO A 16 53.52 3.56 17.03
CA PRO A 16 53.38 3.90 15.60
C PRO A 16 53.09 2.79 14.56
N ASP A 17 52.86 3.25 13.31
CA ASP A 17 53.35 2.66 12.04
C ASP A 17 52.64 1.40 11.47
N THR A 18 52.61 1.11 10.15
CA THR A 18 53.20 1.75 8.93
C THR A 18 52.23 1.64 7.74
N ALA A 19 52.56 2.32 6.62
CA ALA A 19 52.20 2.03 5.22
C ALA A 19 50.86 2.55 4.68
N ALA A 20 50.91 3.05 3.44
CA ALA A 20 49.78 3.50 2.64
C ALA A 20 49.75 2.73 1.32
N SER A 21 48.55 2.52 0.78
CA SER A 21 48.31 2.14 -0.62
C SER A 21 47.09 2.88 -1.15
N ALA A 22 47.18 3.34 -2.40
CA ALA A 22 46.17 4.13 -3.10
C ALA A 22 45.19 3.22 -3.89
N PRO A 23 44.16 3.75 -4.59
CA PRO A 23 42.91 3.03 -4.80
C PRO A 23 42.89 2.05 -5.97
N THR A 24 42.01 1.05 -5.87
CA THR A 24 41.46 0.29 -6.98
C THR A 24 39.95 0.50 -7.05
N ALA A 25 39.47 1.01 -8.18
CA ALA A 25 38.05 1.26 -8.41
C ALA A 25 37.41 0.11 -9.21
N ALA A 26 36.40 -0.56 -8.64
CA ALA A 26 35.50 -1.44 -9.36
C ALA A 26 34.16 -1.56 -8.62
N ALA A 27 33.11 -0.91 -9.15
CA ALA A 27 31.74 -1.38 -8.95
C ALA A 27 31.46 -2.48 -10.00
N PRO A 28 30.56 -3.43 -9.70
CA PRO A 28 29.18 -3.21 -10.10
C PRO A 28 28.16 -3.48 -8.98
N ALA A 29 26.89 -3.19 -9.27
CA ALA A 29 25.80 -3.27 -8.30
C ALA A 29 25.41 -4.72 -7.95
N ALA A 30 25.07 -4.93 -6.68
CA ALA A 30 24.22 -6.04 -6.25
C ALA A 30 22.77 -5.54 -6.17
N THR A 31 22.01 -5.72 -7.26
CA THR A 31 20.55 -5.55 -7.29
C THR A 31 19.87 -6.56 -6.35
N PRO A 32 18.62 -6.31 -5.91
CA PRO A 32 18.11 -6.93 -4.69
C PRO A 32 17.97 -8.44 -4.79
N SER A 33 18.46 -9.14 -3.76
CA SER A 33 18.10 -10.54 -3.53
C SER A 33 16.60 -10.61 -3.27
N ALA A 34 15.86 -11.27 -4.17
CA ALA A 34 14.44 -11.53 -4.03
C ALA A 34 14.19 -12.61 -2.97
N GLY A 35 14.46 -12.27 -1.70
CA GLY A 35 14.15 -13.13 -0.57
C GLY A 35 12.66 -13.39 -0.51
N GLY A 36 12.27 -14.67 -0.58
CA GLY A 36 10.89 -15.13 -0.49
C GLY A 36 10.30 -15.01 0.92
N GLY A 37 10.30 -13.80 1.48
CA GLY A 37 9.47 -13.46 2.63
C GLY A 37 8.02 -13.33 2.21
N ALA A 38 7.09 -13.80 3.04
CA ALA A 38 5.68 -13.47 2.87
C ALA A 38 5.51 -11.93 2.90
N PRO A 39 4.63 -11.35 2.07
CA PRO A 39 4.42 -9.91 2.08
C PRO A 39 3.98 -9.47 3.48
N ALA A 40 4.59 -8.40 4.00
CA ALA A 40 4.19 -7.82 5.27
C ALA A 40 2.71 -7.42 5.19
N ALA A 41 1.93 -7.75 6.23
CA ALA A 41 0.50 -7.46 6.29
C ALA A 41 0.28 -5.95 6.07
N GLY A 42 -0.40 -5.60 4.99
CA GLY A 42 -0.63 -4.20 4.63
C GLY A 42 -1.67 -3.57 5.55
N SER A 43 -1.58 -2.25 5.79
CA SER A 43 -2.76 -1.57 6.35
C SER A 43 -3.89 -1.58 5.32
N LEU A 44 -5.09 -1.88 5.81
CA LEU A 44 -6.36 -1.71 5.11
C LEU A 44 -6.62 -0.25 4.70
N ASP A 45 -5.97 0.73 5.34
CA ASP A 45 -6.04 2.14 4.96
C ASP A 45 -5.66 2.37 3.48
N GLY A 46 -6.49 3.14 2.78
CA GLY A 46 -6.28 3.55 1.40
C GLY A 46 -7.53 3.44 0.55
N GLY A 47 -7.40 3.80 -0.73
CA GLY A 47 -8.36 3.44 -1.77
C GLY A 47 -7.95 2.12 -2.43
N TRP A 48 -8.95 1.36 -2.86
CA TRP A 48 -8.84 0.00 -3.38
C TRP A 48 -9.86 -0.16 -4.51
N ILE A 49 -9.46 -0.73 -5.64
CA ILE A 49 -10.30 -0.81 -6.84
C ILE A 49 -10.26 -2.24 -7.41
N SER A 50 -11.42 -2.88 -7.53
CA SER A 50 -11.58 -4.11 -8.31
C SER A 50 -12.15 -3.77 -9.69
N MET A 51 -11.60 -4.43 -10.71
CA MET A 51 -12.07 -4.40 -12.10
C MET A 51 -12.23 -5.81 -12.68
N GLN A 52 -12.40 -6.84 -11.83
CA GLN A 52 -12.47 -8.26 -12.23
C GLN A 52 -13.51 -8.54 -13.33
N THR A 53 -14.62 -7.81 -13.32
CA THR A 53 -15.71 -7.95 -14.29
C THR A 53 -15.91 -6.64 -15.05
N PRO A 54 -15.81 -6.63 -16.40
CA PRO A 54 -16.01 -5.43 -17.22
C PRO A 54 -17.36 -4.74 -16.95
N GLY A 55 -17.34 -3.42 -16.78
CA GLY A 55 -18.55 -2.65 -16.46
C GLY A 55 -19.22 -3.02 -15.13
N LYS A 56 -18.49 -3.67 -14.21
CA LYS A 56 -18.91 -4.04 -12.84
C LYS A 56 -17.78 -3.77 -11.82
N GLY A 57 -17.05 -2.68 -12.01
CA GLY A 57 -15.98 -2.27 -11.10
C GLY A 57 -16.51 -1.87 -9.72
N VAL A 58 -15.69 -2.08 -8.69
CA VAL A 58 -16.01 -1.77 -7.29
C VAL A 58 -14.87 -0.96 -6.69
N VAL A 59 -15.19 0.18 -6.07
CA VAL A 59 -14.21 1.03 -5.36
C VAL A 59 -14.47 0.93 -3.86
N LEU A 60 -13.48 0.53 -3.09
CA LEU A 60 -13.49 0.51 -1.62
C LEU A 60 -12.50 1.56 -1.11
N THR A 61 -12.93 2.44 -0.20
CA THR A 61 -12.05 3.39 0.50
C THR A 61 -12.14 3.15 2.00
N VAL A 62 -10.98 3.01 2.65
CA VAL A 62 -10.87 2.79 4.10
C VAL A 62 -9.94 3.84 4.71
N LYS A 63 -10.33 4.40 5.86
CA LYS A 63 -9.55 5.37 6.61
C LYS A 63 -9.80 5.19 8.11
N GLY A 64 -8.81 4.64 8.83
CA GLY A 64 -8.99 4.11 10.17
C GLY A 64 -10.13 3.08 10.17
N GLN A 65 -11.08 3.24 11.10
CA GLN A 65 -12.25 2.36 11.19
C GLN A 65 -13.36 2.68 10.17
N LYS A 66 -13.28 3.76 9.37
CA LYS A 66 -14.35 4.11 8.42
C LYS A 66 -14.12 3.47 7.06
N ALA A 67 -15.19 2.96 6.45
CA ALA A 67 -15.17 2.31 5.15
C ALA A 67 -16.33 2.75 4.25
N PHE A 68 -16.07 2.89 2.96
CA PHE A 68 -17.04 3.24 1.93
C PHE A 68 -16.83 2.35 0.70
N VAL A 69 -17.91 1.81 0.13
CA VAL A 69 -17.88 1.04 -1.13
C VAL A 69 -18.78 1.70 -2.16
N VAL A 70 -18.31 1.84 -3.40
CA VAL A 70 -19.08 2.32 -4.55
C VAL A 70 -19.10 1.25 -5.64
N GLU A 71 -20.30 0.82 -6.02
CA GLU A 71 -20.52 -0.07 -7.17
C GLU A 71 -20.61 0.76 -8.47
N ALA A 72 -19.55 0.76 -9.28
CA ALA A 72 -19.45 1.66 -10.44
C ALA A 72 -20.48 1.40 -11.55
N ALA A 73 -21.17 0.25 -11.52
CA ALA A 73 -22.22 -0.12 -12.48
C ALA A 73 -23.60 0.41 -12.11
N THR A 74 -23.85 0.67 -10.83
CA THR A 74 -25.16 1.05 -10.28
C THR A 74 -25.13 2.45 -9.66
N GLY A 75 -23.94 2.97 -9.37
CA GLY A 75 -23.74 4.22 -8.61
C GLY A 75 -24.04 4.06 -7.12
N LEU A 76 -24.44 2.88 -6.66
CA LEU A 76 -24.83 2.65 -5.28
C LEU A 76 -23.60 2.70 -4.37
N THR A 77 -23.73 3.47 -3.29
CA THR A 77 -22.68 3.64 -2.28
C THR A 77 -23.14 3.02 -0.96
N CYS A 78 -22.30 2.18 -0.36
CA CYS A 78 -22.48 1.65 0.98
C CYS A 78 -21.45 2.28 1.93
N GLU A 79 -21.85 2.62 3.15
CA GLU A 79 -21.00 3.29 4.14
C GLU A 79 -21.03 2.58 5.50
N GLY A 80 -19.93 2.57 6.23
CA GLY A 80 -19.86 1.91 7.53
C GLY A 80 -18.44 1.78 8.04
N THR A 81 -18.10 0.60 8.56
CA THR A 81 -16.85 0.37 9.29
C THR A 81 -16.01 -0.80 8.80
N ALA A 82 -14.70 -0.61 8.87
CA ALA A 82 -13.70 -1.68 8.83
C ALA A 82 -13.20 -1.93 10.27
N SER A 83 -13.27 -3.18 10.72
CA SER A 83 -12.84 -3.60 12.06
C SER A 83 -12.05 -4.90 11.99
N GLY A 84 -10.72 -4.82 12.06
CA GLY A 84 -9.84 -5.97 11.88
C GLY A 84 -10.02 -6.58 10.49
N SER A 85 -10.56 -7.79 10.42
CA SER A 85 -10.87 -8.50 9.17
C SER A 85 -12.34 -8.39 8.72
N ALA A 86 -13.18 -7.57 9.37
CA ALA A 86 -14.60 -7.41 9.03
C ALA A 86 -14.88 -6.04 8.40
N LEU A 87 -15.84 -6.03 7.46
CA LEU A 87 -16.42 -4.84 6.82
C LEU A 87 -17.94 -4.91 6.99
N ASP A 88 -18.50 -4.06 7.85
CA ASP A 88 -19.95 -3.94 8.07
C ASP A 88 -20.44 -2.60 7.53
N LEU A 89 -21.22 -2.65 6.44
CA LEU A 89 -21.60 -1.49 5.62
C LEU A 89 -23.12 -1.39 5.44
N LYS A 90 -23.64 -0.21 5.74
CA LYS A 90 -25.01 0.19 5.45
C LYS A 90 -25.16 0.46 3.95
N CYS A 91 -25.78 -0.48 3.24
CA CYS A 91 -26.14 -0.30 1.83
C CYS A 91 -27.56 0.27 1.63
N PRO A 92 -27.82 0.91 0.47
CA PRO A 92 -29.16 1.03 -0.12
C PRO A 92 -29.65 -0.32 -0.70
N ALA A 93 -30.93 -0.41 -1.05
CA ALA A 93 -31.48 -1.61 -1.68
C ALA A 93 -30.83 -1.87 -3.06
N GLY A 94 -30.58 -3.14 -3.37
CA GLY A 94 -29.98 -3.58 -4.64
C GLY A 94 -28.46 -3.63 -4.66
N ALA A 95 -27.76 -2.98 -3.72
CA ALA A 95 -26.31 -3.12 -3.56
C ALA A 95 -25.93 -4.40 -2.82
N THR A 96 -24.75 -4.92 -3.13
CA THR A 96 -24.30 -6.30 -2.83
C THR A 96 -23.03 -6.37 -1.99
N ARG A 97 -22.51 -5.22 -1.54
CA ARG A 97 -21.31 -5.09 -0.69
C ARG A 97 -21.65 -4.55 0.70
N SER A 98 -22.61 -5.20 1.37
CA SER A 98 -23.07 -4.84 2.73
C SER A 98 -22.24 -5.47 3.85
N LYS A 99 -21.77 -6.70 3.65
CA LYS A 99 -20.94 -7.42 4.62
C LYS A 99 -19.80 -8.14 3.93
N GLY A 100 -18.58 -7.86 4.35
CA GLY A 100 -17.36 -8.42 3.79
C GLY A 100 -16.42 -8.96 4.85
N LYS A 101 -15.80 -10.10 4.57
CA LYS A 101 -14.64 -10.61 5.30
C LYS A 101 -13.39 -10.36 4.49
N VAL A 102 -12.40 -9.69 5.07
CA VAL A 102 -11.07 -9.54 4.50
C VAL A 102 -10.31 -10.86 4.65
N ASP A 103 -9.82 -11.38 3.53
CA ASP A 103 -9.13 -12.67 3.46
C ASP A 103 -7.60 -12.50 3.43
N SER A 104 -7.11 -11.45 2.78
CA SER A 104 -5.70 -11.06 2.78
C SER A 104 -5.55 -9.58 2.41
N VAL A 105 -4.61 -8.89 3.04
CA VAL A 105 -4.20 -7.52 2.68
C VAL A 105 -2.68 -7.39 2.69
N ASP A 106 -2.11 -6.88 1.61
CA ASP A 106 -0.69 -6.58 1.45
C ASP A 106 -0.49 -5.12 0.97
N ALA A 107 0.70 -4.79 0.48
CA ALA A 107 1.03 -3.43 0.05
C ALA A 107 0.22 -2.94 -1.17
N THR A 108 -0.21 -3.84 -2.07
CA THR A 108 -0.87 -3.49 -3.33
C THR A 108 -2.18 -4.25 -3.59
N THR A 109 -2.42 -5.37 -2.91
CA THR A 109 -3.60 -6.23 -3.12
C THR A 109 -4.42 -6.39 -1.83
N LEU A 110 -5.74 -6.41 -2.00
CA LEU A 110 -6.72 -6.69 -0.94
C LEU A 110 -7.75 -7.68 -1.48
N LYS A 111 -8.05 -8.74 -0.71
CA LYS A 111 -9.10 -9.71 -1.04
C LYS A 111 -10.21 -9.65 0.01
N VAL A 112 -11.45 -9.57 -0.45
CA VAL A 112 -12.64 -9.52 0.42
C VAL A 112 -13.71 -10.47 -0.14
N THR A 113 -14.14 -11.43 0.68
CA THR A 113 -15.32 -12.24 0.40
C THR A 113 -16.57 -11.55 0.95
N TRP A 114 -17.51 -11.22 0.08
CA TRP A 114 -18.78 -10.57 0.42
C TRP A 114 -19.92 -11.59 0.59
N GLU A 115 -20.74 -11.39 1.63
CA GLU A 115 -21.96 -12.19 1.82
C GLU A 115 -22.89 -12.07 0.61
N GLY A 116 -23.29 -13.20 0.03
CA GLY A 116 -24.21 -13.26 -1.11
C GLY A 116 -23.62 -12.89 -2.49
N ALA A 117 -22.41 -12.34 -2.57
CA ALA A 117 -21.87 -11.80 -3.83
C ALA A 117 -20.35 -11.93 -4.03
N GLY A 118 -19.75 -12.99 -3.46
CA GLY A 118 -18.46 -13.55 -3.89
C GLY A 118 -17.20 -12.78 -3.47
N GLN A 119 -16.04 -13.25 -3.94
CA GLN A 119 -14.73 -12.68 -3.58
C GLN A 119 -14.28 -11.59 -4.57
N ASP A 120 -14.23 -10.35 -4.10
CA ASP A 120 -13.54 -9.26 -4.79
C ASP A 120 -12.03 -9.32 -4.51
N THR A 121 -11.24 -9.03 -5.55
CA THR A 121 -9.78 -8.86 -5.51
C THR A 121 -9.49 -7.45 -5.99
N PHE A 122 -9.15 -6.57 -5.05
CA PHE A 122 -8.85 -5.16 -5.29
C PHE A 122 -7.35 -4.94 -5.50
N GLN A 123 -7.02 -3.89 -6.24
CA GLN A 123 -5.68 -3.30 -6.31
C GLN A 123 -5.69 -1.92 -5.64
N LYS A 124 -4.62 -1.57 -4.93
CA LYS A 124 -4.52 -0.32 -4.20
C LYS A 124 -4.43 0.86 -5.15
N SER A 125 -5.29 1.87 -4.98
CA SER A 125 -5.24 3.09 -5.78
C SER A 125 -4.16 4.02 -5.24
N GLU A 126 -3.12 4.27 -6.03
CA GLU A 126 -2.12 5.29 -5.71
C GLU A 126 -2.70 6.71 -5.92
N PRO A 127 -2.47 7.67 -5.02
CA PRO A 127 -2.93 9.05 -5.21
C PRO A 127 -2.41 9.65 -6.52
N GLY A 128 -3.32 10.19 -7.34
CA GLY A 128 -2.99 10.77 -8.65
C GLY A 128 -2.84 9.77 -9.80
N LYS A 129 -2.97 8.45 -9.55
CA LYS A 129 -3.01 7.42 -10.60
C LYS A 129 -4.36 6.70 -10.57
N LEU A 130 -5.09 6.78 -11.68
CA LEU A 130 -6.14 5.80 -11.95
C LEU A 130 -5.48 4.46 -12.29
N PRO A 131 -6.00 3.31 -11.80
CA PRO A 131 -5.55 2.01 -12.29
C PRO A 131 -5.84 1.90 -13.78
N SER A 132 -5.06 1.08 -14.49
CA SER A 132 -5.17 0.92 -15.94
C SER A 132 -6.57 0.45 -16.35
N LEU A 133 -7.40 1.40 -16.84
CA LEU A 133 -8.73 1.10 -17.35
C LEU A 133 -8.61 0.15 -18.55
N PRO A 134 -9.49 -0.86 -18.69
CA PRO A 134 -9.57 -1.63 -19.92
C PRO A 134 -9.91 -0.68 -21.08
N ALA A 135 -9.26 -0.89 -22.22
CA ALA A 135 -9.44 -0.03 -23.39
C ALA A 135 -10.92 0.00 -23.81
N LEU A 136 -11.46 1.20 -24.07
CA LEU A 136 -12.81 1.32 -24.63
C LEU A 136 -12.87 0.55 -25.97
N PRO A 137 -13.98 -0.17 -26.23
CA PRO A 137 -14.23 -0.65 -27.59
C PRO A 137 -14.29 0.56 -28.52
N LYS A 138 -13.64 0.44 -29.69
CA LYS A 138 -13.77 1.45 -30.75
C LYS A 138 -15.13 1.26 -31.41
N SER A 139 -15.87 2.36 -31.54
CA SER A 139 -17.09 2.46 -32.34
C SER A 139 -16.81 2.25 -33.83
#